data_AF-A0A821W3Q8-F1
#
_entry.id   AF-A0A821W3Q8-F1
#
_cell.length_a   1.000
_cell.length_b   1.000
_cell.length_c   1.000
_cell.angle_alpha   90.00
_cell.angle_beta   90.00
_cell.angle_gamma   90.00
#
_symmetry.space_group_name_H-M   'P 1'
#
loop_
_entity.id
_entity.type
_entity.pdbx_description
1 polymer ?
#
loop_
_entity_poly.entity_id
_entity_poly.type
_entity_poly.pdbx_seq_one_letter_code
_entity_poly.pdbx_strand_id
1 'polypeptide(L)' 'NTKAPAQEKVSKELHEINERIIQLVQVKNMGMATAEQEKQLKKLLVEQKKKSNDLKRLKAEQAAKKRYREIKK' A
#
# COMPACT_ATOMS: atom_id res chain seq x y z
N ASN A 1 3.37 -18.60 -9.88
CA ASN A 1 2.67 -17.62 -9.02
C ASN A 1 3.02 -16.21 -9.51
N THR A 2 2.49 -15.79 -10.66
CA THR A 2 2.77 -14.45 -11.23
C THR A 2 1.79 -13.45 -10.64
N LYS A 3 2.30 -12.44 -9.93
CA LYS A 3 1.47 -11.31 -9.47
C LYS A 3 0.92 -10.60 -10.71
N ALA A 4 -0.36 -10.24 -10.69
CA ALA A 4 -0.92 -9.46 -11.78
C ALA A 4 -0.21 -8.09 -11.84
N PRO A 5 0.04 -7.50 -13.02
CA PRO A 5 0.74 -6.22 -13.14
C PRO A 5 0.17 -5.11 -12.25
N ALA A 6 -1.16 -5.07 -12.10
CA ALA A 6 -1.84 -4.13 -11.20
C ALA A 6 -1.49 -4.35 -9.71
N GLN A 7 -1.34 -5.60 -9.27
CA GLN A 7 -0.93 -5.91 -7.90
C GLN A 7 0.53 -5.53 -7.66
N GLU A 8 1.40 -5.73 -8.65
CA GLU A 8 2.81 -5.35 -8.55
C GLU A 8 2.96 -3.83 -8.45
N LYS A 9 2.23 -3.07 -9.27
CA LYS A 9 2.20 -1.61 -9.20
C LYS A 9 1.79 -1.11 -7.82
N VAL A 10 0.64 -1.58 -7.31
CA VAL A 10 0.16 -1.17 -5.98
C VAL A 10 1.13 -1.62 -4.87
N SER A 11 1.78 -2.77 -5.04
CA SER A 11 2.79 -3.25 -4.08
C SER A 11 4.04 -2.37 -4.05
N LYS A 12 4.49 -1.84 -5.19
CA LYS A 12 5.63 -0.90 -5.25
C LYS A 12 5.27 0.45 -4.64
N GLU A 13 4.13 1.02 -5.01
CA GLU A 13 3.63 2.28 -4.43
C GLU A 13 3.48 2.17 -2.89
N LEU A 14 2.96 1.04 -2.39
CA LEU A 14 2.81 0.81 -0.95
C LEU A 14 4.16 0.70 -0.24
N HIS A 15 5.18 0.15 -0.91
CA HIS A 15 6.54 0.09 -0.38
C HIS A 15 7.16 1.49 -0.27
N GLU A 16 7.06 2.30 -1.31
CA GLU A 16 7.56 3.69 -1.34
C GLU A 16 6.89 4.54 -0.25
N ILE A 17 5.56 4.41 -0.08
CA ILE A 17 4.82 5.09 1.00
C ILE A 17 5.35 4.67 2.38
N ASN A 18 5.61 3.38 2.59
CA ASN A 18 6.14 2.88 3.87
C ASN A 18 7.53 3.42 4.15
N GLU A 19 8.43 3.44 3.17
CA GLU A 19 9.77 4.01 3.33
C GLU A 19 9.69 5.49 3.71
N ARG A 20 8.81 6.24 3.04
CA ARG A 20 8.62 7.66 3.37
C ARG A 20 8.04 7.87 4.77
N ILE A 21 7.10 7.03 5.21
CA ILE A 21 6.57 7.05 6.58
C ILE A 21 7.69 6.78 7.58
N ILE A 22 8.54 5.78 7.35
CA ILE A 22 9.66 5.43 8.23
C ILE A 22 10.59 6.64 8.39
N GLN A 23 10.97 7.30 7.29
CA GLN A 23 11.81 8.51 7.33
C GLN A 23 11.16 9.62 8.17
N LEU A 24 9.88 9.89 7.97
CA LEU A 24 9.17 10.95 8.71
C LEU A 24 9.00 10.61 10.20
N VAL A 25 8.78 9.35 10.53
CA VAL A 25 8.71 8.87 11.92
C VAL A 25 10.08 9.00 12.59
N GLN A 26 11.18 8.68 11.90
CA GLN A 26 12.52 8.89 12.42
C GLN A 26 12.79 10.37 12.73
N VAL A 27 12.48 11.27 11.79
CA VAL A 27 12.62 12.73 12.00
C VAL A 27 11.77 13.21 13.19
N LYS A 28 10.54 12.68 13.32
CA LYS A 28 9.66 12.98 14.46
C LYS A 28 10.23 12.48 15.79
N ASN A 29 10.74 11.26 15.83
CA ASN A 29 11.32 10.67 17.04
C ASN A 29 12.60 11.40 17.49
N MET A 30 13.32 12.03 16.56
CA MET A 30 14.46 12.90 16.87
C MET A 30 14.03 14.31 17.35
N GLY A 31 12.73 14.60 17.42
CA GLY A 31 12.22 15.92 17.80
C GLY A 31 12.44 17.00 16.73
N MET A 32 12.76 16.63 15.50
CA MET A 32 13.09 17.54 14.40
C MET A 32 11.97 17.70 13.36
N ALA A 33 10.79 17.14 13.63
CA ALA A 33 9.68 17.20 12.68
C ALA A 33 9.08 18.61 12.60
N THR A 34 8.96 19.13 11.38
CA THR A 34 8.22 20.35 11.10
C THR A 34 6.71 20.08 11.06
N ALA A 35 5.89 21.12 11.26
CA ALA A 35 4.43 21.01 11.14
C ALA A 35 3.98 20.51 9.75
N GLU A 36 4.75 20.82 8.70
CA GLU A 36 4.51 20.31 7.36
C GLU A 36 4.83 18.82 7.24
N GLN A 37 5.95 18.36 7.81
CA GLN A 37 6.29 16.93 7.87
C GLN A 37 5.25 16.14 8.67
N GLU A 38 4.70 16.69 9.74
CA GLU A 38 3.61 16.05 10.48
C GLU A 38 2.31 15.97 9.67
N LYS A 39 1.96 17.01 8.92
CA LYS A 39 0.83 16.98 7.98
C LYS A 39 1.06 15.96 6.87
N GLN A 40 2.28 15.87 6.34
CA GLN A 40 2.66 14.89 5.33
C GLN A 40 2.53 13.47 5.88
N LEU A 41 3.02 13.21 7.09
CA LEU A 41 2.92 11.91 7.75
C LEU A 41 1.45 11.46 7.90
N LYS A 42 0.57 12.35 8.35
CA LYS A 42 -0.88 12.07 8.45
C LYS A 42 -1.48 11.70 7.09
N LYS A 43 -1.15 12.43 6.02
CA LYS A 43 -1.62 12.13 4.66
C LYS A 43 -1.14 10.77 4.18
N LEU A 44 0.14 10.46 4.37
CA LEU A 44 0.74 9.20 3.94
C LEU A 44 0.15 7.99 4.68
N LEU A 45 -0.17 8.11 5.97
CA LEU A 45 -0.85 7.04 6.72
C LEU A 45 -2.24 6.72 6.14
N VAL A 46 -2.99 7.75 5.74
CA VAL A 46 -4.29 7.55 5.07
C VAL A 46 -4.10 6.90 3.71
N GLU A 47 -3.11 7.33 2.93
CA GLU A 47 -2.82 6.78 1.61
C GLU A 47 -2.36 5.32 1.69
N GLN A 48 -1.48 5.00 2.64
CA GLN A 48 -1.03 3.63 2.92
C GLN A 48 -2.22 2.69 3.18
N LYS A 49 -3.18 3.13 4.00
CA LYS A 49 -4.40 2.36 4.28
C LYS A 49 -5.23 2.12 3.02
N LYS A 50 -5.41 3.15 2.18
CA LYS A 50 -6.14 3.04 0.90
C LYS A 50 -5.48 2.03 -0.03
N LYS A 51 -4.18 2.17 -0.29
CA LYS A 51 -3.41 1.28 -1.18
C LYS A 51 -3.37 -0.16 -0.65
N SER A 52 -3.29 -0.34 0.66
CA SER A 52 -3.37 -1.67 1.29
C SER A 52 -4.71 -2.36 1.02
N ASN A 53 -5.81 -1.61 1.14
CA ASN A 53 -7.14 -2.11 0.83
C ASN A 53 -7.31 -2.42 -0.67
N ASP A 54 -6.79 -1.58 -1.56
CA ASP A 54 -6.80 -1.84 -3.00
C ASP A 54 -6.04 -3.12 -3.34
N LEU A 55 -4.87 -3.34 -2.74
CA LEU A 55 -4.10 -4.57 -2.94
C LEU A 55 -4.88 -5.81 -2.47
N LYS A 56 -5.56 -5.73 -1.32
CA LYS A 56 -6.42 -6.81 -0.82
C LYS A 56 -7.57 -7.09 -1.79
N ARG A 57 -8.23 -6.06 -2.30
CA ARG A 57 -9.31 -6.18 -3.29
C ARG A 57 -8.82 -6.85 -4.58
N LEU A 58 -7.69 -6.39 -5.14
CA LEU A 58 -7.10 -6.97 -6.36
C LEU A 58 -6.72 -8.45 -6.18
N LYS A 59 -6.24 -8.83 -4.99
CA LYS A 59 -5.95 -10.24 -4.67
C LYS A 59 -7.23 -11.07 -4.58
N ALA A 60 -8.26 -10.55 -3.92
CA ALA A 60 -9.56 -11.21 -3.81
C ALA A 60 -10.23 -11.41 -5.18
N GLU A 61 -10.21 -10.39 -6.05
CA GLU A 61 -10.72 -10.48 -7.42
C GLU A 61 -9.98 -11.53 -8.26
N GLN A 62 -8.65 -11.59 -8.14
CA GLN A 62 -7.86 -12.61 -8.84
C GLN A 62 -8.22 -14.03 -8.35
N ALA A 63 -8.38 -14.21 -7.04
CA ALA A 63 -8.77 -15.48 -6.45
C ALA A 63 -10.18 -15.91 -6.89
N ALA A 64 -11.15 -14.99 -6.92
CA ALA A 64 -12.50 -15.25 -7.40
C ALA A 64 -12.52 -15.64 -8.88
N LYS A 65 -11.77 -14.92 -9.73
CA LYS A 65 -11.62 -15.26 -11.16
C LYS A 65 -11.00 -16.65 -11.36
N LYS A 66 -10.02 -17.03 -10.53
CA LYS A 66 -9.40 -18.36 -10.56
C LYS A 66 -10.42 -19.45 -10.23
N ARG A 67 -11.14 -19.30 -9.12
CA ARG A 67 -12.21 -20.23 -8.70
C ARG A 67 -13.30 -20.40 -9.76
N TYR A 68 -13.75 -19.30 -10.36
CA TYR A 68 -14.77 -19.36 -11.41
C TYR A 68 -14.32 -20.16 -12.63
N ARG A 69 -13.05 -20.00 -13.04
CA ARG A 69 -12.47 -20.78 -14.15
C ARG A 69 -12.30 -22.25 -13.79
N GLU A 70 -12.02 -22.57 -12.54
CA GLU A 70 -11.91 -23.95 -12.04
C GLU A 70 -13.27 -24.66 -12.02
N ILE A 71 -14.36 -23.96 -11.68
CA ILE A 71 -15.73 -24.53 -11.67
C ILE A 71 -16.29 -24.71 -13.09
N LYS A 72 -15.91 -23.85 -14.03
CA LYS A 72 -16.35 -23.93 -15.44
C LYS A 72 -15.56 -24.93 -16.30
N LYS A 73 -14.43 -25.43 -15.80
CA LYS A 73 -13.63 -26.48 -16.46
C LYS A 73 -14.16 -27.84 -16.05
#